data_AF-A0A1G1W5Y3-F1
#
_entry.id   AF-A0A1G1W5Y3-F1
#
_cell.length_a   1.000
_cell.length_b   1.000
_cell.length_c   1.000
_cell.angle_alpha   90.00
_cell.angle_beta   90.00
_cell.angle_gamma   90.00
#
_symmetry.space_group_name_H-M   'P 1'
#
loop_
_entity.id
_entity.type
_entity.pdbx_description
1 polymer ?
#
loop_
_entity_poly.entity_id
_entity_poly.type
_entity_poly.pdbx_seq_one_letter_code
_entity_poly.pdbx_strand_id
1 'polypeptide(L)'
;MTVSSLLGELLRWIVIIVALVPTVQALGLERVSDLLTLLLGYLPNVVLAVVVVLLGAVFAQFARDIVVGASSSLGSTVSRTLGQVARWSILIFAVLAALSQLGVAQDLILTLFQGFVALVAIAGGLAFGLGGQEAAKDIIKKVREEVTEKK
;
A
#
# COMPACT_ATOMS: atom_id res chain seq x y z
N MET A 1 -15.54 -4.79 -15.60
CA MET A 1 -15.16 -3.40 -15.96
C MET A 1 -13.70 -3.45 -16.34
N THR A 2 -13.35 -3.12 -17.58
CA THR A 2 -11.94 -3.05 -17.99
C THR A 2 -11.32 -1.77 -17.42
N VAL A 3 -10.00 -1.78 -17.21
CA VAL A 3 -9.26 -0.58 -16.78
C VAL A 3 -9.56 0.61 -17.71
N SER A 4 -9.69 0.35 -19.02
CA SER A 4 -10.06 1.35 -20.02
C SER A 4 -11.43 1.99 -19.78
N SER A 5 -12.44 1.24 -19.34
CA SER A 5 -13.77 1.79 -19.05
C SER A 5 -13.77 2.73 -17.83
N LEU A 6 -12.94 2.42 -16.82
CA LEU A 6 -12.83 3.26 -15.61
C LEU A 6 -12.15 4.59 -15.93
N LEU A 7 -11.07 4.55 -16.70
CA LEU A 7 -10.37 5.76 -17.18
C LEU A 7 -11.27 6.61 -18.09
N GLY A 8 -12.04 5.99 -18.98
CA GLY A 8 -12.98 6.69 -19.85
C GLY A 8 -14.08 7.41 -19.07
N GLU A 9 -14.67 6.76 -18.07
CA GLU A 9 -15.69 7.38 -17.22
C GLU A 9 -15.10 8.53 -16.40
N LEU A 10 -13.88 8.37 -15.87
CA LEU A 10 -13.19 9.44 -15.16
C LEU A 10 -12.99 10.67 -16.05
N LEU A 11 -12.39 10.50 -17.23
CA LEU A 11 -12.16 11.59 -18.19
C LEU A 11 -13.46 12.29 -18.60
N ARG A 12 -14.55 11.53 -18.78
CA ARG A 12 -15.88 12.08 -19.07
C ARG A 12 -16.34 13.04 -17.97
N TRP A 13 -16.25 12.63 -16.70
CA TRP A 13 -16.61 13.50 -15.58
C TRP A 13 -15.73 14.75 -15.48
N ILE A 14 -14.43 14.63 -15.77
CA ILE A 14 -13.51 15.78 -15.81
C ILE A 14 -14.01 16.82 -16.81
N VAL A 15 -14.27 16.41 -18.06
CA VAL A 15 -14.72 17.32 -19.12
C VAL A 15 -16.04 17.98 -18.74
N ILE A 16 -16.98 17.22 -18.16
CA ILE A 16 -18.28 17.75 -17.71
C ILE A 16 -18.09 18.83 -16.64
N ILE A 17 -17.29 18.58 -15.61
CA ILE A 17 -17.09 19.53 -14.49
C ILE A 17 -16.38 20.79 -14.99
N VAL A 18 -15.35 20.65 -15.82
CA VAL A 18 -14.62 21.79 -16.41
C VAL A 18 -15.55 22.69 -17.22
N ALA A 19 -16.46 22.09 -18.01
CA ALA A 19 -17.44 22.86 -18.79
C ALA A 19 -18.51 23.52 -17.90
N LEU A 20 -18.85 22.91 -16.76
CA LEU A 20 -19.88 23.38 -15.85
C LEU A 20 -19.46 24.63 -15.07
N VAL A 21 -18.18 24.77 -14.73
CA VAL A 21 -17.63 25.94 -14.00
C VAL A 21 -18.00 27.28 -14.67
N PRO A 22 -17.63 27.55 -15.94
CA PRO A 22 -17.97 28.82 -16.58
C PRO A 22 -19.48 29.00 -16.76
N THR A 23 -20.25 27.92 -16.93
CA THR A 23 -21.72 27.99 -16.98
C THR A 23 -22.31 28.50 -15.66
N VAL A 24 -21.85 27.97 -14.54
CA VAL A 24 -22.31 28.36 -13.19
C VAL A 24 -21.85 29.78 -12.83
N GLN A 25 -20.64 30.16 -13.24
CA GLN A 25 -20.14 31.53 -13.10
C GLN A 25 -20.98 32.53 -13.90
N ALA A 26 -21.35 32.20 -15.14
CA ALA A 26 -22.22 33.04 -15.96
C ALA A 26 -23.62 33.23 -15.36
N LEU A 27 -24.09 32.25 -14.57
CA LEU A 27 -25.35 32.33 -13.82
C LEU A 27 -25.25 33.14 -12.51
N GLY A 28 -24.07 33.66 -12.16
CA GLY A 28 -23.83 34.42 -10.93
C GLY A 28 -23.84 33.56 -9.66
N LEU A 29 -23.71 32.24 -9.78
CA LEU A 29 -23.76 31.30 -8.66
C LEU A 29 -22.35 31.06 -8.08
N GLU A 30 -21.76 32.10 -7.46
CA GLU A 30 -20.36 32.08 -6.98
C GLU A 30 -20.06 30.89 -6.05
N ARG A 31 -20.90 30.65 -5.03
CA ARG A 31 -20.70 29.51 -4.12
C ARG A 31 -20.66 28.16 -4.83
N VAL A 32 -21.46 27.98 -5.88
CA VAL A 32 -21.49 26.72 -6.62
C VAL A 32 -20.23 26.60 -7.49
N SER A 33 -19.77 27.70 -8.11
CA SER A 33 -18.50 27.75 -8.83
C SER A 33 -17.32 27.39 -7.93
N ASP A 34 -17.29 27.88 -6.69
CA ASP A 34 -16.24 27.58 -5.72
C ASP A 34 -16.19 26.08 -5.39
N LEU A 35 -17.36 25.47 -5.16
CA LEU A 35 -17.47 24.03 -4.94
C LEU A 35 -16.96 23.23 -6.15
N LEU A 36 -17.33 23.62 -7.37
CA LEU A 36 -16.85 22.95 -8.58
C LEU A 36 -15.34 23.11 -8.75
N THR A 37 -14.78 24.27 -8.41
CA THR A 37 -13.33 24.53 -8.46
C THR A 37 -12.58 23.68 -7.43
N LEU A 38 -13.15 23.50 -6.23
CA LEU A 38 -12.62 22.58 -5.22
C LEU A 38 -12.61 21.13 -5.74
N LEU A 39 -13.68 20.69 -6.41
CA LEU A 39 -13.75 19.37 -7.02
C LEU A 39 -12.70 19.20 -8.14
N LEU A 40 -12.46 20.23 -8.96
CA LEU A 40 -11.37 20.24 -9.94
C LEU A 40 -9.99 20.13 -9.26
N GLY A 41 -9.80 20.77 -8.12
CA GLY A 41 -8.57 20.63 -7.31
C GLY A 41 -8.35 19.21 -6.79
N TYR A 42 -9.40 18.40 -6.69
CA TYR A 42 -9.34 17.01 -6.23
C TYR A 42 -9.07 16.00 -7.35
N LEU A 43 -9.29 16.36 -8.62
CA LEU A 43 -9.01 15.49 -9.78
C LEU A 43 -7.59 14.91 -9.81
N PRO A 44 -6.51 15.69 -9.56
CA PRO A 44 -5.15 15.14 -9.55
C PRO A 44 -5.00 13.98 -8.56
N ASN A 45 -5.64 14.07 -7.39
CA ASN A 45 -5.63 13.00 -6.40
C ASN A 45 -6.35 11.74 -6.88
N VAL A 46 -7.48 11.90 -7.58
CA VAL A 46 -8.20 10.76 -8.17
C VAL A 46 -7.35 10.06 -9.22
N VAL A 47 -6.67 10.81 -10.09
CA VAL A 47 -5.76 10.24 -11.09
C VAL A 47 -4.62 9.48 -10.42
N LEU A 48 -4.00 10.07 -9.39
CA LEU A 48 -2.94 9.42 -8.62
C LEU A 48 -3.43 8.13 -7.94
N ALA A 49 -4.63 8.14 -7.34
CA ALA A 49 -5.23 6.97 -6.73
C ALA A 49 -5.42 5.83 -7.75
N VAL A 50 -5.93 6.13 -8.95
CA VAL A 50 -6.05 5.14 -10.04
C VAL A 50 -4.70 4.59 -10.44
N VAL A 51 -3.70 5.45 -10.65
CA VAL A 51 -2.34 5.04 -11.01
C VAL A 51 -1.74 4.11 -9.95
N VAL A 52 -1.89 4.43 -8.67
CA VAL A 52 -1.41 3.61 -7.55
C VAL A 52 -2.07 2.23 -7.55
N VAL A 53 -3.39 2.14 -7.76
CA VAL A 53 -4.08 0.84 -7.84
C VAL A 53 -3.60 0.03 -9.04
N LEU A 54 -3.41 0.66 -10.21
CA LEU A 54 -2.95 -0.02 -11.42
C LEU A 54 -1.53 -0.56 -11.25
N LEU A 55 -0.60 0.27 -10.77
CA LEU A 55 0.76 -0.15 -10.48
C LEU A 55 0.76 -1.24 -9.40
N GLY A 56 -0.02 -1.05 -8.33
CA GLY A 56 -0.18 -2.03 -7.27
C GLY A 56 -0.67 -3.38 -7.77
N ALA A 57 -1.62 -3.42 -8.69
CA ALA A 57 -2.10 -4.66 -9.30
C ALA A 57 -1.01 -5.37 -10.13
N VAL A 58 -0.20 -4.61 -10.87
CA VAL A 58 0.95 -5.16 -11.62
C VAL A 58 1.99 -5.73 -10.66
N PHE A 59 2.38 -4.97 -9.64
CA PHE A 59 3.33 -5.42 -8.62
C PHE A 59 2.80 -6.62 -7.83
N ALA A 60 1.51 -6.67 -7.53
CA ALA A 60 0.88 -7.80 -6.83
C ALA A 60 0.98 -9.09 -7.64
N GLN A 61 0.81 -9.00 -8.97
CA GLN A 61 0.96 -10.16 -9.84
C GLN A 61 2.42 -10.58 -9.97
N PHE A 62 3.33 -9.62 -10.13
CA PHE A 62 4.77 -9.90 -10.18
C PHE A 62 5.28 -10.58 -8.89
N ALA A 63 4.90 -10.04 -7.73
CA ALA A 63 5.28 -10.62 -6.44
C ALA A 63 4.70 -12.02 -6.24
N ARG A 64 3.46 -12.26 -6.68
CA ARG A 64 2.86 -13.60 -6.67
C ARG A 64 3.70 -14.58 -7.47
N ASP A 65 4.12 -14.20 -8.67
CA ASP A 65 4.85 -15.09 -9.57
C ASP A 65 6.26 -15.39 -9.01
N ILE A 66 6.91 -14.40 -8.39
CA ILE A 66 8.17 -14.60 -7.63
C ILE A 66 7.95 -15.59 -6.48
N VAL A 67 6.93 -15.37 -5.64
CA VAL A 67 6.69 -16.20 -4.45
C VAL A 67 6.35 -17.63 -4.86
N VAL A 68 5.54 -17.82 -5.90
CA VAL A 68 5.23 -19.14 -6.46
C VAL A 68 6.51 -19.83 -6.95
N GLY A 69 7.35 -19.13 -7.71
CA GLY A 69 8.62 -19.67 -8.19
C GLY A 69 9.57 -20.07 -7.06
N ALA A 70 9.72 -19.20 -6.05
CA ALA A 70 10.60 -19.44 -4.90
C ALA A 70 10.13 -20.58 -3.99
N SER A 71 8.82 -20.82 -3.91
CA SER A 71 8.20 -21.85 -3.07
C SER A 71 7.86 -23.14 -3.83
N SER A 72 8.29 -23.27 -5.09
CA SER A 72 7.99 -24.42 -5.95
C SER A 72 8.42 -25.77 -5.36
N SER A 73 9.44 -25.78 -4.49
CA SER A 73 9.92 -26.98 -3.78
C SER A 73 8.99 -27.46 -2.65
N LEU A 74 8.07 -26.63 -2.17
CA LEU A 74 7.18 -26.93 -1.04
C LEU A 74 5.86 -27.60 -1.45
N GLY A 75 5.68 -27.87 -2.75
CA GLY A 75 4.47 -28.46 -3.33
C GLY A 75 3.53 -27.42 -3.96
N SER A 76 2.79 -27.85 -4.99
CA SER A 76 2.00 -26.97 -5.86
C SER A 76 0.90 -26.20 -5.12
N THR A 77 0.23 -26.83 -4.15
CA THR A 77 -0.83 -26.21 -3.36
C THR A 77 -0.28 -25.12 -2.45
N VAL A 78 0.79 -25.40 -1.70
CA VAL A 78 1.42 -24.45 -0.76
C VAL A 78 2.02 -23.27 -1.51
N SER A 79 2.71 -23.53 -2.62
CA SER A 79 3.28 -22.48 -3.47
C SER A 79 2.21 -21.51 -3.98
N ARG A 80 1.06 -22.06 -4.43
CA ARG A 80 -0.04 -21.25 -4.94
C ARG A 80 -0.73 -20.44 -3.83
N THR A 81 -0.90 -21.00 -2.63
CA THR A 81 -1.50 -20.24 -1.51
C THR A 81 -0.60 -19.11 -1.04
N LEU A 82 0.71 -19.35 -0.89
CA LEU A 82 1.68 -18.32 -0.53
C LEU A 82 1.71 -17.19 -1.57
N GLY A 83 1.69 -17.53 -2.86
CA GLY A 83 1.61 -16.54 -3.92
C GLY A 83 0.32 -15.71 -3.88
N GLN A 84 -0.81 -16.33 -3.53
CA GLN A 84 -2.07 -15.59 -3.37
C GLN A 84 -2.05 -14.66 -2.16
N VAL A 85 -1.47 -15.08 -1.04
CA VAL A 85 -1.29 -14.22 0.14
C VAL A 85 -0.46 -13.00 -0.24
N ALA A 86 0.69 -13.18 -0.90
CA ALA A 86 1.54 -12.08 -1.35
C ALA A 86 0.80 -11.11 -2.28
N ARG A 87 0.02 -11.64 -3.24
CA ARG A 87 -0.82 -10.84 -4.14
C ARG A 87 -1.82 -9.98 -3.35
N TRP A 88 -2.56 -10.61 -2.45
CA TRP A 88 -3.59 -9.94 -1.66
C TRP A 88 -3.00 -8.89 -0.72
N SER A 89 -1.85 -9.17 -0.10
CA SER A 89 -1.14 -8.19 0.70
C SER A 89 -0.83 -6.91 -0.10
N ILE A 90 -0.23 -7.04 -1.28
CA ILE A 90 0.12 -5.85 -2.08
C ILE A 90 -1.13 -5.12 -2.58
N LEU A 91 -2.17 -5.86 -3.00
CA LEU A 91 -3.43 -5.27 -3.45
C LEU A 91 -4.11 -4.47 -2.34
N ILE A 92 -4.19 -5.02 -1.13
CA ILE A 92 -4.77 -4.33 0.03
C ILE A 92 -4.01 -3.03 0.30
N PHE A 93 -2.67 -3.08 0.29
CA PHE A 93 -1.85 -1.89 0.53
C PHE A 93 -2.02 -0.84 -0.58
N ALA A 94 -2.10 -1.26 -1.84
CA ALA A 94 -2.36 -0.36 -2.96
C ALA A 94 -3.73 0.33 -2.84
N VAL A 95 -4.76 -0.41 -2.41
CA VAL A 95 -6.09 0.16 -2.16
C VAL A 95 -6.06 1.13 -0.99
N LEU A 96 -5.40 0.79 0.11
CA LEU A 96 -5.25 1.70 1.26
C LEU A 96 -4.51 2.98 0.88
N ALA A 97 -3.43 2.87 0.10
CA ALA A 97 -2.70 4.03 -0.41
C ALA A 97 -3.57 4.90 -1.34
N ALA A 98 -4.36 4.28 -2.20
CA ALA A 98 -5.30 4.99 -3.06
C ALA A 98 -6.39 5.71 -2.25
N LEU A 99 -6.94 5.08 -1.22
CA LEU A 99 -7.90 5.71 -0.30
C LEU A 99 -7.28 6.91 0.44
N SER A 100 -6.01 6.79 0.84
CA SER A 100 -5.26 7.92 1.41
C SER A 100 -5.07 9.05 0.41
N GLN A 101 -4.80 8.75 -0.87
CA GLN A 101 -4.68 9.78 -1.91
C GLN A 101 -6.00 10.50 -2.13
N LEU A 102 -7.11 9.77 -2.02
CA LEU A 102 -8.47 10.32 -2.04
C LEU A 102 -8.80 11.12 -0.77
N GLY A 103 -7.91 11.25 0.21
CA GLY A 103 -8.18 12.00 1.44
C GLY A 103 -9.31 11.41 2.30
N VAL A 104 -9.70 10.15 2.04
CA VAL A 104 -10.76 9.47 2.80
C VAL A 104 -10.21 9.06 4.15
N ALA A 105 -10.57 9.79 5.21
CA ALA A 105 -10.12 9.53 6.58
C ALA A 105 -8.61 9.26 6.67
N GLN A 106 -7.82 10.10 5.99
CA GLN A 106 -6.37 9.91 5.81
C GLN A 106 -5.64 9.63 7.13
N ASP A 107 -5.96 10.40 8.18
CA ASP A 107 -5.34 10.22 9.51
C ASP A 107 -5.72 8.88 10.14
N LEU A 108 -6.96 8.42 9.96
CA LEU A 108 -7.39 7.10 10.43
C LEU A 108 -6.65 5.99 9.69
N ILE A 109 -6.53 6.08 8.37
CA ILE A 109 -5.80 5.09 7.56
C ILE A 109 -4.33 5.04 7.99
N LEU A 110 -3.67 6.19 8.11
CA LEU A 110 -2.28 6.28 8.54
C LEU A 110 -2.08 5.71 9.95
N THR A 111 -2.96 6.04 10.89
CA THR A 111 -2.91 5.53 12.27
C THR A 111 -3.08 4.02 12.32
N LEU A 112 -4.05 3.47 11.59
CA LEU A 112 -4.26 2.02 11.52
C LEU A 112 -3.07 1.30 10.88
N PHE A 113 -2.52 1.88 9.81
CA PHE A 113 -1.35 1.35 9.13
C PHE A 113 -0.12 1.32 10.05
N GLN A 114 0.19 2.45 10.69
CA GLN A 114 1.30 2.55 11.63
C GLN A 114 1.11 1.60 12.82
N GLY A 115 -0.10 1.51 13.36
CA GLY A 115 -0.43 0.58 14.44
C GLY A 115 -0.23 -0.88 14.05
N PHE A 116 -0.67 -1.27 12.85
CA PHE A 116 -0.45 -2.63 12.33
C PHE A 116 1.04 -2.93 12.12
N VAL A 117 1.78 -2.01 11.50
CA VAL A 117 3.23 -2.17 11.29
C VAL A 117 3.96 -2.25 12.63
N ALA A 118 3.60 -1.42 13.61
CA ALA A 118 4.15 -1.46 14.96
C ALA A 118 3.88 -2.81 15.62
N LEU A 119 2.66 -3.34 15.51
CA LEU A 119 2.31 -4.66 16.02
C LEU A 119 3.20 -5.75 15.41
N VAL A 120 3.34 -5.78 14.08
CA VAL A 120 4.17 -6.77 13.39
C VAL A 120 5.65 -6.62 13.77
N ALA A 121 6.15 -5.39 13.86
CA ALA A 121 7.53 -5.11 14.25
C ALA A 121 7.81 -5.58 15.68
N ILE A 122 6.90 -5.32 16.62
CA ILE A 122 7.04 -5.77 18.02
C ILE A 122 6.94 -7.29 18.10
N ALA A 123 5.92 -7.90 17.46
CA ALA A 123 5.73 -9.34 17.48
C ALA A 123 6.91 -10.08 16.85
N GLY A 124 7.38 -9.63 15.69
CA GLY A 124 8.56 -10.15 15.01
C GLY A 124 9.82 -9.94 15.84
N GLY A 125 10.04 -8.72 16.34
CA GLY A 125 11.19 -8.40 17.19
C GLY A 125 11.27 -9.26 18.44
N LEU A 126 10.14 -9.52 19.10
CA LEU A 126 10.07 -10.43 20.25
C LEU A 126 10.30 -11.88 19.86
N ALA A 127 9.71 -12.35 18.75
CA ALA A 127 9.90 -13.72 18.27
C ALA A 127 11.37 -14.01 17.93
N PHE A 128 12.05 -13.09 17.24
CA PHE A 128 13.48 -13.20 16.94
C PHE A 128 14.35 -12.99 18.18
N GLY A 129 14.01 -12.03 19.03
CA GLY A 129 14.77 -11.71 20.25
C GLY A 129 14.77 -12.86 21.25
N LEU A 130 13.59 -13.43 21.53
CA LEU A 130 13.45 -14.57 22.43
C LEU A 130 13.96 -15.87 21.77
N GLY A 131 13.68 -16.09 20.48
CA GLY A 131 14.12 -17.28 19.75
C GLY A 131 15.64 -17.32 19.49
N GLY A 132 16.30 -16.17 19.39
CA GLY A 132 17.75 -16.05 19.18
C GLY A 132 18.57 -15.90 20.45
N GLN A 133 17.93 -15.89 21.63
CA GLN A 133 18.58 -15.60 22.90
C GLN A 133 19.73 -16.56 23.21
N GLU A 134 19.57 -17.86 22.93
CA GLU A 134 20.60 -18.88 23.17
C GLU A 134 21.80 -18.69 22.25
N ALA A 135 21.58 -18.46 20.95
CA ALA A 135 22.65 -18.18 20.00
C ALA A 135 23.43 -16.92 20.38
N ALA A 136 22.74 -15.86 20.81
CA ALA A 136 23.38 -14.65 21.31
C ALA A 136 24.24 -14.93 22.56
N LYS A 137 23.73 -15.75 23.49
CA LYS A 137 24.46 -16.15 24.70
C LYS A 137 25.74 -16.91 24.36
N ASP A 138 25.69 -17.82 23.39
CA ASP A 138 26.84 -18.62 22.97
C ASP A 138 27.92 -17.77 22.28
N ILE A 139 27.52 -16.82 21.43
CA ILE A 139 28.46 -15.88 20.78
C ILE A 139 29.17 -15.04 21.83
N ILE A 140 28.42 -14.45 22.77
CA ILE A 140 28.98 -13.64 23.86
C ILE A 140 29.95 -14.48 24.71
N LYS A 141 29.61 -15.75 24.97
CA LYS A 141 30.47 -16.66 25.73
C LYS A 141 31.80 -16.93 25.01
N LYS A 142 31.77 -17.23 23.71
CA LYS A 142 32.99 -17.45 22.91
C LYS A 142 33.88 -16.21 22.87
N VAL A 143 33.30 -15.03 22.62
CA VAL A 143 34.05 -13.76 22.62
C VAL A 143 34.68 -13.51 23.99
N ARG A 144 33.96 -13.81 25.09
CA ARG A 144 34.48 -13.66 26.45
C ARG A 144 35.66 -14.60 26.73
N GLU A 145 35.59 -15.84 26.26
CA GLU A 145 36.66 -16.83 26.41
C GLU A 145 37.92 -16.40 25.63
N GLU A 146 37.80 -16.00 24.36
CA GLU A 146 38.94 -15.53 23.55
C GLU A 146 39.63 -14.28 24.11
N VAL A 147 38.87 -13.35 24.70
CA VAL A 147 39.43 -12.14 25.33
C VAL A 147 40.13 -12.48 26.65
N THR A 148 39.68 -13.52 27.35
CA THR A 148 40.26 -13.91 28.65
C THR A 148 41.51 -14.77 28.48
N GLU A 149 41.60 -15.57 27.41
CA GLU A 149 42.74 -16.46 27.11
C GLU A 149 43.98 -15.70 26.57
N LYS A 150 43.81 -14.46 26.13
CA LYS A 150 44.90 -13.57 25.66
C LYS A 150 45.59 -12.76 26.78
N LYS A 151 45.31 -13.04 28.05
CA LYS A 151 46.01 -12.49 29.22
C LYS A 151 46.76 -13.59 29.96
#